data_AF-A0A4R8S3G5-F1
#
_entry.id   AF-A0A4R8S3G5-F1
#
_cell.length_a   1.000
_cell.length_b   1.000
_cell.length_c   1.000
_cell.angle_alpha   90.00
_cell.angle_beta   90.00
_cell.angle_gamma   90.00
#
_symmetry.space_group_name_H-M   'P 1'
#
loop_
_entity.id
_entity.type
_entity.pdbx_description
1 polymer ?
#
loop_
_entity_poly.entity_id
_entity_poly.type
_entity_poly.pdbx_seq_one_letter_code
_entity_poly.pdbx_strand_id
1 'polypeptide(L)'
;MHSFGKQLAALPRSRYGPWAVIAAGETETATAFARHIAANGINIVLAAHSGRADAYTLAVTAGVSVRTTSPDVFTGELAAATDDIDVGLLVCVTDEDTGSSRFGESDLNRMRTLYLSHRFGHRIADRGEGGVIMVRSLATQGMAHHTQPRGADSTFATGIRDDLHRQGVDVALFDDYVPHRPAMDADDLALMALARLGRRRHRQCLHELDQPDCRTVRGVN
;
A
#
# COMPACT_ATOMS: atom_id res chain seq x y z
N MET A 1 15.60 -26.32 11.60
CA MET A 1 14.20 -26.44 11.16
C MET A 1 13.36 -25.55 12.05
N HIS A 2 13.16 -24.29 11.65
CA HIS A 2 12.23 -23.39 12.35
C HIS A 2 10.90 -23.44 11.59
N SER A 3 9.92 -24.04 12.26
CA SER A 3 8.49 -23.96 11.94
C SER A 3 8.11 -22.52 11.62
N PHE A 4 7.26 -22.27 10.61
CA PHE A 4 6.19 -21.27 10.70
C PHE A 4 5.30 -21.37 9.46
N GLY A 5 4.14 -22.02 9.62
CA GLY A 5 2.96 -21.63 8.88
C GLY A 5 2.57 -20.22 9.33
N LYS A 6 3.27 -19.19 8.85
CA LYS A 6 2.83 -17.80 9.00
C LYS A 6 1.49 -17.68 8.26
N GLN A 7 0.45 -17.33 9.00
CA GLN A 7 -0.90 -17.12 8.49
C GLN A 7 -0.84 -16.16 7.30
N LEU A 8 -1.31 -16.59 6.13
CA LEU A 8 -1.41 -15.72 4.96
C LEU A 8 -2.57 -14.74 5.18
N ALA A 9 -2.35 -13.46 4.88
CA ALA A 9 -3.46 -12.51 4.81
C ALA A 9 -4.40 -12.96 3.69
N ALA A 10 -5.68 -13.16 3.99
CA ALA A 10 -6.68 -13.48 2.98
C ALA A 10 -7.00 -12.20 2.18
N LEU A 11 -6.44 -12.11 0.97
CA LEU A 11 -6.62 -10.97 0.08
C LEU A 11 -7.44 -11.44 -1.14
N PRO A 12 -8.76 -11.19 -1.19
CA PRO A 12 -9.58 -11.65 -2.29
C PRO A 12 -9.15 -10.99 -3.61
N ARG A 13 -8.60 -11.79 -4.52
CA ARG A 13 -8.16 -11.35 -5.86
C ARG A 13 -9.28 -10.67 -6.65
N SER A 14 -10.54 -11.07 -6.44
CA SER A 14 -11.68 -10.38 -7.04
C SER A 14 -11.67 -8.89 -6.71
N ARG A 15 -11.38 -8.53 -5.46
CA ARG A 15 -11.45 -7.14 -4.98
C ARG A 15 -10.19 -6.32 -5.23
N TYR A 16 -9.02 -6.93 -5.12
CA TYR A 16 -7.73 -6.22 -5.22
C TYR A 16 -7.03 -6.43 -6.57
N GLY A 17 -7.79 -6.95 -7.54
CA GLY A 17 -7.39 -7.06 -8.92
C GLY A 17 -6.38 -8.18 -9.21
N PRO A 18 -6.18 -8.47 -10.50
CA PRO A 18 -5.25 -9.50 -10.93
C PRO A 18 -3.77 -9.07 -10.79
N TRP A 19 -3.49 -7.76 -10.69
CA TRP A 19 -2.15 -7.22 -10.50
C TRP A 19 -2.06 -6.22 -9.35
N ALA A 20 -0.91 -6.25 -8.68
CA ALA A 20 -0.47 -5.26 -7.70
C ALA A 20 0.81 -4.56 -8.18
N VAL A 21 0.95 -3.28 -7.84
CA VAL A 21 2.18 -2.51 -8.03
C VAL A 21 2.81 -2.27 -6.67
N ILE A 22 4.10 -2.61 -6.52
CA ILE A 22 4.87 -2.39 -5.30
C ILE A 22 6.02 -1.43 -5.62
N ALA A 23 5.93 -0.22 -5.09
CA ALA A 23 6.95 0.80 -5.21
C ALA A 23 7.96 0.74 -4.06
N ALA A 24 9.23 1.03 -4.36
CA ALA A 24 10.39 0.78 -3.51
C ALA A 24 10.59 -0.72 -3.22
N GLY A 25 10.61 -1.52 -4.29
CA GLY A 25 10.72 -2.97 -4.26
C GLY A 25 12.02 -3.51 -3.65
N GLU A 26 12.93 -2.64 -3.21
CA GLU A 26 14.25 -3.02 -2.76
C GLU A 26 14.34 -3.39 -1.28
N THR A 27 13.34 -2.98 -0.52
CA THR A 27 13.26 -3.10 0.94
C THR A 27 12.80 -4.50 1.36
N GLU A 28 13.19 -4.96 2.56
CA GLU A 28 12.66 -6.21 3.13
C GLU A 28 11.14 -6.16 3.30
N THR A 29 10.61 -4.99 3.66
CA THR A 29 9.18 -4.71 3.72
C THR A 29 8.49 -4.96 2.37
N ALA A 30 9.05 -4.45 1.28
CA ALA A 30 8.50 -4.67 -0.05
C ALA A 30 8.57 -6.14 -0.48
N THR A 31 9.66 -6.86 -0.16
CA THR A 31 9.77 -8.31 -0.40
C THR A 31 8.69 -9.08 0.39
N ALA A 32 8.42 -8.70 1.64
CA ALA A 32 7.36 -9.32 2.45
C ALA A 32 5.96 -9.08 1.85
N PHE A 33 5.65 -7.84 1.44
CA PHE A 33 4.41 -7.54 0.71
C PHE A 33 4.28 -8.38 -0.56
N ALA A 34 5.34 -8.43 -1.37
CA ALA A 34 5.35 -9.18 -2.62
C ALA A 34 5.04 -10.67 -2.37
N ARG A 35 5.67 -11.28 -1.37
CA ARG A 35 5.40 -12.67 -1.00
C ARG A 35 3.95 -12.90 -0.59
N HIS A 36 3.40 -12.07 0.30
CA HIS A 36 2.03 -12.25 0.77
C HIS A 36 0.97 -11.97 -0.32
N ILE A 37 1.21 -10.99 -1.18
CA ILE A 37 0.33 -10.68 -2.32
C ILE A 37 0.37 -11.82 -3.35
N ALA A 38 1.57 -12.30 -3.71
CA ALA A 38 1.76 -13.41 -4.64
C ALA A 38 1.10 -14.71 -4.13
N ALA A 39 1.18 -14.98 -2.83
CA ALA A 39 0.54 -16.14 -2.21
C ALA A 39 -1.01 -16.12 -2.30
N ASN A 40 -1.62 -14.96 -2.56
CA ASN A 40 -3.05 -14.82 -2.87
C ASN A 40 -3.34 -14.90 -4.38
N GLY A 41 -2.36 -15.30 -5.19
CA GLY A 41 -2.47 -15.45 -6.63
C GLY A 41 -2.55 -14.12 -7.39
N ILE A 42 -2.11 -13.01 -6.80
CA ILE A 42 -2.08 -11.70 -7.47
C ILE A 42 -0.70 -11.50 -8.10
N ASN A 43 -0.68 -11.11 -9.37
CA ASN A 43 0.54 -10.83 -10.11
C ASN A 43 1.19 -9.52 -9.62
N ILE A 44 2.49 -9.34 -9.85
CA ILE A 44 3.24 -8.23 -9.24
C ILE A 44 4.00 -7.45 -10.31
N VAL A 45 3.89 -6.13 -10.26
CA VAL A 45 4.87 -5.21 -10.84
C VAL A 45 5.70 -4.64 -9.69
N LEU A 46 7.01 -4.90 -9.71
CA LEU A 46 7.95 -4.48 -8.68
C LEU A 46 8.83 -3.36 -9.24
N ALA A 47 8.74 -2.15 -8.67
CA ALA A 47 9.66 -1.06 -9.00
C ALA A 47 10.98 -1.25 -8.23
N ALA A 48 11.93 -1.92 -8.88
CA ALA A 48 13.24 -2.32 -8.34
C ALA A 48 14.22 -2.51 -9.50
N HIS A 49 15.53 -2.40 -9.24
CA HIS A 49 16.52 -2.65 -10.28
C HIS A 49 16.36 -4.04 -10.91
N SER A 50 16.54 -4.12 -12.24
CA SER A 50 16.42 -5.36 -13.00
C SER A 50 17.36 -6.44 -12.45
N GLY A 51 16.89 -7.69 -12.39
CA GLY A 51 17.70 -8.83 -11.94
C GLY A 51 17.63 -9.13 -10.43
N ARG A 52 16.71 -8.51 -9.68
CA ARG A 52 16.47 -8.88 -8.27
C ARG A 52 16.05 -10.34 -8.16
N ALA A 53 16.83 -11.14 -7.44
CA ALA A 53 16.61 -12.58 -7.27
C ALA A 53 15.20 -12.92 -6.73
N ASP A 54 14.67 -12.07 -5.84
CA ASP A 54 13.33 -12.21 -5.27
C ASP A 54 12.23 -12.26 -6.34
N ALA A 55 12.34 -11.50 -7.43
CA ALA A 55 11.32 -11.47 -8.47
C ALA A 55 11.18 -12.82 -9.18
N TYR A 56 12.32 -13.46 -9.48
CA TYR A 56 12.34 -14.79 -10.07
C TYR A 56 11.82 -15.84 -9.07
N THR A 57 12.30 -15.81 -7.82
CA THR A 57 11.84 -16.73 -6.79
C THR A 57 10.34 -16.60 -6.55
N LEU A 58 9.79 -15.39 -6.50
CA LEU A 58 8.34 -15.15 -6.35
C LEU A 58 7.54 -15.75 -7.51
N ALA A 59 7.98 -15.51 -8.75
CA ALA A 59 7.29 -16.04 -9.93
C ALA A 59 7.22 -17.57 -9.91
N VAL A 60 8.35 -18.23 -9.58
CA VAL A 60 8.43 -19.70 -9.54
C VAL A 60 7.67 -20.29 -8.36
N THR A 61 7.82 -19.72 -7.17
CA THR A 61 7.27 -20.31 -5.93
C THR A 61 5.79 -20.07 -5.75
N ALA A 62 5.27 -18.93 -6.20
CA ALA A 62 3.84 -18.59 -6.07
C ALA A 62 3.04 -18.84 -7.36
N GLY A 63 3.70 -19.13 -8.49
CA GLY A 63 3.03 -19.38 -9.77
C GLY A 63 2.34 -18.14 -10.35
N VAL A 64 2.81 -16.95 -9.99
CA VAL A 64 2.28 -15.66 -10.48
C VAL A 64 3.23 -15.03 -11.49
N SER A 65 2.71 -14.10 -12.29
CA SER A 65 3.55 -13.27 -13.16
C SER A 65 4.19 -12.14 -12.35
N VAL A 66 5.49 -11.91 -12.55
CA VAL A 66 6.23 -10.80 -11.94
C VAL A 66 6.92 -9.99 -13.03
N ARG A 67 6.64 -8.68 -13.07
CA ARG A 67 7.34 -7.70 -13.91
C ARG A 67 8.23 -6.83 -13.01
N THR A 68 9.42 -6.50 -13.48
CA THR A 68 10.30 -5.53 -12.82
C THR A 68 10.40 -4.27 -13.67
N THR A 69 10.51 -3.12 -13.03
CA THR A 69 10.63 -1.80 -13.68
C THR A 69 11.54 -0.92 -12.84
N SER A 70 12.11 0.14 -13.43
CA SER A 70 12.95 1.09 -12.71
C SER A 70 12.38 1.50 -11.34
N PRO A 71 13.22 1.57 -10.28
CA PRO A 71 12.81 2.13 -9.00
C PRO A 71 12.48 3.62 -9.09
N ASP A 72 12.95 4.31 -10.14
CA ASP A 72 12.51 5.67 -10.44
C ASP A 72 11.13 5.65 -11.13
N VAL A 73 10.11 5.83 -10.30
CA VAL A 73 8.71 5.82 -10.71
C VAL A 73 8.30 6.98 -11.61
N PHE A 74 9.12 8.04 -11.70
CA PHE A 74 8.84 9.19 -12.59
C PHE A 74 9.22 8.91 -14.04
N THR A 75 9.94 7.80 -14.29
CA THR A 75 10.26 7.36 -15.65
C THR A 75 9.03 6.78 -16.37
N GLY A 76 9.08 6.75 -17.70
CA GLY A 76 8.04 6.11 -18.52
C GLY A 76 8.00 4.58 -18.39
N GLU A 77 8.98 3.95 -17.73
CA GLU A 77 9.05 2.49 -17.63
C GLU A 77 7.91 1.89 -16.79
N LEU A 78 7.58 2.53 -15.66
CA LEU A 78 6.49 2.06 -14.81
C LEU A 78 5.15 2.15 -15.54
N ALA A 79 4.96 3.21 -16.34
CA ALA A 79 3.78 3.35 -17.20
C ALA A 79 3.74 2.20 -18.22
N ALA A 80 4.80 2.02 -19.00
CA ALA A 80 4.89 0.96 -19.99
C ALA A 80 4.67 -0.45 -19.39
N ALA A 81 5.14 -0.69 -18.17
CA ALA A 81 4.97 -1.97 -17.48
C ALA A 81 3.55 -2.21 -16.93
N THR A 82 2.73 -1.16 -16.83
CA THR A 82 1.40 -1.21 -16.18
C THR A 82 0.23 -0.82 -17.07
N ASP A 83 0.46 -0.25 -18.25
CA ASP A 83 -0.62 0.28 -19.11
C ASP A 83 -1.49 -0.81 -19.76
N ASP A 84 -0.98 -2.02 -19.92
CA ASP A 84 -1.68 -3.18 -20.50
C ASP A 84 -2.37 -4.08 -19.46
N ILE A 85 -2.29 -3.77 -18.16
CA ILE A 85 -2.78 -4.63 -17.07
C ILE A 85 -3.79 -3.94 -16.14
N ASP A 86 -4.70 -4.71 -15.57
CA ASP A 86 -5.64 -4.24 -14.54
C ASP A 86 -4.98 -4.28 -13.14
N VAL A 87 -4.69 -3.09 -12.59
CA VAL A 87 -4.05 -2.92 -11.28
C VAL A 87 -5.10 -2.59 -10.23
N GLY A 88 -5.28 -3.49 -9.26
CA GLY A 88 -6.24 -3.31 -8.17
C GLY A 88 -5.60 -3.06 -6.79
N LEU A 89 -4.28 -3.11 -6.70
CA LEU A 89 -3.55 -2.85 -5.46
C LEU A 89 -2.27 -2.05 -5.73
N LEU A 90 -2.08 -0.96 -4.99
CA LEU A 90 -0.82 -0.22 -4.93
C LEU A 90 -0.23 -0.35 -3.53
N VAL A 91 1.07 -0.64 -3.43
CA VAL A 91 1.84 -0.58 -2.19
C VAL A 91 2.96 0.44 -2.38
N CYS A 92 2.93 1.51 -1.59
CA CYS A 92 4.01 2.49 -1.50
C CYS A 92 4.77 2.25 -0.20
N VAL A 93 6.03 1.79 -0.32
CA VAL A 93 6.95 1.73 0.81
C VAL A 93 7.92 2.90 0.69
N THR A 94 8.11 3.64 1.77
CA THR A 94 9.13 4.70 1.86
C THR A 94 9.95 4.45 3.11
N ASP A 95 11.23 4.09 2.97
CA ASP A 95 12.18 4.11 4.08
C ASP A 95 12.73 5.53 4.23
N GLU A 96 12.82 6.02 5.48
CA GLU A 96 13.58 7.23 5.79
C GLU A 96 14.98 6.81 6.25
N ASP A 97 16.02 7.14 5.46
CA ASP A 97 17.44 6.94 5.79
C ASP A 97 17.97 8.06 6.71
N THR A 98 18.64 7.73 7.84
CA THR A 98 19.39 8.73 8.65
C THR A 98 20.81 8.98 8.14
N GLY A 99 21.25 8.25 7.11
CA GLY A 99 22.62 8.23 6.62
C GLY A 99 22.90 9.18 5.47
N SER A 100 23.29 10.42 5.76
CA SER A 100 24.15 11.27 4.89
C SER A 100 23.66 11.69 3.49
N SER A 101 22.40 11.46 3.12
CA SER A 101 21.86 12.05 1.89
C SER A 101 21.43 13.51 2.17
N ARG A 102 21.87 14.39 1.27
CA ARG A 102 21.59 15.83 1.31
C ARG A 102 20.07 16.07 1.31
N PHE A 103 19.63 17.19 1.87
CA PHE A 103 18.26 17.73 1.72
C PHE A 103 17.56 17.26 0.42
N GLY A 104 16.44 16.51 0.51
CA GLY A 104 15.62 16.15 -0.64
C GLY A 104 14.94 14.77 -0.64
N GLU A 105 15.33 13.82 0.23
CA GLU A 105 14.80 12.45 0.18
C GLU A 105 13.34 12.34 0.66
N SER A 106 12.98 13.06 1.73
CA SER A 106 11.59 13.15 2.22
C SER A 106 10.66 13.79 1.18
N ASP A 107 11.10 14.87 0.51
CA ASP A 107 10.34 15.49 -0.58
C ASP A 107 10.19 14.57 -1.79
N LEU A 108 11.23 13.82 -2.14
CA LEU A 108 11.17 12.83 -3.20
C LEU A 108 10.17 11.72 -2.85
N ASN A 109 10.17 11.22 -1.62
CA ASN A 109 9.23 10.20 -1.15
C ASN A 109 7.78 10.72 -1.15
N ARG A 110 7.53 11.98 -0.77
CA ARG A 110 6.23 12.64 -0.94
C ARG A 110 5.82 12.68 -2.40
N MET A 111 6.68 13.16 -3.28
CA MET A 111 6.39 13.26 -4.71
C MET A 111 6.13 11.90 -5.35
N ARG A 112 6.87 10.86 -4.97
CA ARG A 112 6.65 9.48 -5.42
C ARG A 112 5.29 8.98 -4.98
N THR A 113 4.96 9.16 -3.69
CA THR A 113 3.68 8.74 -3.12
C THR A 113 2.50 9.46 -3.76
N LEU A 114 2.62 10.78 -3.99
CA LEU A 114 1.61 11.57 -4.69
C LEU A 114 1.43 11.08 -6.12
N TYR A 115 2.52 10.93 -6.87
CA TYR A 115 2.49 10.50 -8.26
C TYR A 115 1.84 9.12 -8.42
N LEU A 116 2.26 8.16 -7.60
CA LEU A 116 1.72 6.80 -7.62
C LEU A 116 0.26 6.76 -7.19
N SER A 117 -0.09 7.48 -6.12
CA SER A 117 -1.47 7.55 -5.61
C SER A 117 -2.39 8.23 -6.61
N HIS A 118 -1.93 9.27 -7.30
CA HIS A 118 -2.68 9.91 -8.37
C HIS A 118 -2.89 8.95 -9.55
N ARG A 119 -1.80 8.34 -10.06
CA ARG A 119 -1.85 7.44 -11.22
C ARG A 119 -2.70 6.20 -10.97
N PHE A 120 -2.40 5.45 -9.92
CA PHE A 120 -3.06 4.18 -9.65
C PHE A 120 -4.33 4.35 -8.83
N GLY A 121 -4.44 5.37 -8.00
CA GLY A 121 -5.68 5.67 -7.28
C GLY A 121 -6.84 5.93 -8.24
N HIS A 122 -6.61 6.71 -9.30
CA HIS A 122 -7.63 6.92 -10.32
C HIS A 122 -8.03 5.61 -11.03
N ARG A 123 -7.04 4.80 -11.45
CA ARG A 123 -7.30 3.50 -12.10
C ARG A 123 -8.05 2.52 -11.19
N ILE A 124 -7.69 2.49 -9.91
CA ILE A 124 -8.36 1.64 -8.91
C ILE A 124 -9.78 2.16 -8.62
N ALA A 125 -9.98 3.48 -8.60
CA ALA A 125 -11.29 4.08 -8.45
C ALA A 125 -12.19 3.77 -9.65
N ASP A 126 -11.68 3.87 -10.88
CA ASP A 126 -12.39 3.54 -12.11
C ASP A 126 -12.78 2.05 -12.16
N ARG A 127 -11.93 1.18 -11.61
CA ARG A 127 -12.23 -0.25 -11.39
C ARG A 127 -13.37 -0.47 -10.38
N GLY A 128 -13.64 0.48 -9.49
CA GLY A 128 -14.69 0.45 -8.46
C GLY A 128 -14.35 -0.35 -7.20
N GLU A 129 -13.24 -1.08 -7.23
CA GLU A 129 -12.73 -1.87 -6.12
C GLU A 129 -11.21 -2.02 -6.21
N GLY A 130 -10.58 -1.99 -5.04
CA GLY A 130 -9.14 -2.17 -4.87
C GLY A 130 -8.65 -1.41 -3.66
N GLY A 131 -7.34 -1.23 -3.57
CA GLY A 131 -6.77 -0.50 -2.45
C GLY A 131 -5.37 0.04 -2.65
N VAL A 132 -5.00 0.90 -1.71
CA VAL A 132 -3.68 1.52 -1.60
C VAL A 132 -3.14 1.28 -0.20
N ILE A 133 -1.93 0.76 -0.10
CA ILE A 133 -1.19 0.65 1.15
C ILE A 133 -0.06 1.66 1.10
N MET A 134 0.02 2.52 2.11
CA MET A 134 1.12 3.46 2.29
C MET A 134 1.85 3.10 3.58
N VAL A 135 3.14 2.77 3.47
CA VAL A 135 4.01 2.46 4.60
C VAL A 135 5.18 3.43 4.58
N ARG A 136 5.29 4.22 5.65
CA ARG A 136 6.51 4.94 5.99
C ARG A 136 7.25 4.18 7.08
N SER A 137 8.44 3.73 6.74
CA SER A 137 9.30 2.93 7.59
C SER A 137 10.46 3.79 8.10
N LEU A 138 10.68 3.70 9.40
CA LEU A 138 11.70 4.43 10.16
C LEU A 138 12.88 3.50 10.51
N ALA A 139 13.10 2.45 9.73
CA ALA A 139 14.07 1.38 10.00
C ALA A 139 15.46 1.89 10.34
N THR A 140 15.91 2.92 9.64
CA THR A 140 17.27 3.44 9.81
C THR A 140 17.36 4.55 10.84
N GLN A 141 16.26 4.90 11.53
CA GLN A 141 16.30 5.85 12.64
C GLN A 141 17.05 5.21 13.82
N GLY A 142 18.38 5.30 13.76
CA GLY A 142 19.21 5.19 14.95
C GLY A 142 18.69 6.15 16.01
N MET A 143 18.98 5.87 17.29
CA MET A 143 18.49 6.62 18.45
C MET A 143 19.03 8.07 18.54
N ALA A 144 19.00 8.84 17.46
CA ALA A 144 19.44 10.21 17.36
C ALA A 144 18.28 11.09 16.89
N HIS A 145 17.74 11.84 17.86
CA HIS A 145 16.96 13.07 17.70
C HIS A 145 15.57 12.97 17.04
N HIS A 146 14.59 12.63 17.88
CA HIS A 146 13.15 12.86 17.67
C HIS A 146 12.78 14.37 17.62
N THR A 147 13.22 15.13 16.61
CA THR A 147 13.03 16.60 16.67
C THR A 147 12.59 17.29 15.38
N GLN A 148 12.23 16.57 14.30
CA GLN A 148 11.50 17.20 13.18
C GLN A 148 9.98 16.97 13.29
N PRO A 149 9.15 17.94 12.85
CA PRO A 149 7.73 17.95 13.12
C PRO A 149 7.04 16.82 12.35
N ARG A 150 6.60 15.81 13.11
CA ARG A 150 5.78 14.65 12.72
C ARG A 150 4.47 14.98 11.97
N GLY A 151 4.13 16.26 11.85
CA GLY A 151 2.83 16.71 11.35
C GLY A 151 2.74 16.80 9.82
N ALA A 152 3.80 17.22 9.13
CA ALA A 152 3.68 17.55 7.69
C ALA A 152 3.50 16.30 6.81
N ASP A 153 4.36 15.29 6.97
CA ASP A 153 4.21 14.00 6.27
C ASP A 153 2.92 13.30 6.62
N SER A 154 2.55 13.34 7.90
CA SER A 154 1.35 12.65 8.34
C SER A 154 0.08 13.32 7.85
N THR A 155 0.07 14.66 7.80
CA THR A 155 -1.01 15.42 7.17
C THR A 155 -1.07 15.14 5.67
N PHE A 156 0.08 15.07 4.99
CA PHE A 156 0.16 14.78 3.57
C PHE A 156 -0.38 13.39 3.24
N ALA A 157 0.09 12.34 3.91
CA ALA A 157 -0.37 10.97 3.67
C ALA A 157 -1.84 10.78 4.07
N THR A 158 -2.28 11.47 5.14
CA THR A 158 -3.71 11.54 5.52
C THR A 158 -4.56 12.22 4.46
N GLY A 159 -4.09 13.32 3.87
CA GLY A 159 -4.80 14.01 2.79
C GLY A 159 -5.00 13.12 1.57
N ILE A 160 -3.93 12.45 1.11
CA ILE A 160 -4.01 11.46 0.02
C ILE A 160 -4.99 10.34 0.36
N ARG A 161 -4.89 9.80 1.58
CA ARG A 161 -5.79 8.75 2.06
C ARG A 161 -7.25 9.20 1.99
N ASP A 162 -7.57 10.38 2.48
CA ASP A 162 -8.95 10.87 2.53
C ASP A 162 -9.48 11.14 1.12
N ASP A 163 -8.65 11.63 0.20
CA ASP A 163 -9.00 11.82 -1.21
C ASP A 163 -9.29 10.51 -1.94
N LEU A 164 -8.47 9.48 -1.72
CA LEU A 164 -8.69 8.14 -2.28
C LEU A 164 -9.95 7.48 -1.69
N HIS A 165 -10.21 7.67 -0.39
CA HIS A 165 -11.44 7.16 0.22
C HIS A 165 -12.69 7.81 -0.37
N ARG A 166 -12.67 9.13 -0.66
CA ARG A 166 -13.79 9.80 -1.33
C ARG A 166 -14.06 9.23 -2.73
N GLN A 167 -13.06 8.63 -3.34
CA GLN A 167 -13.16 7.93 -4.63
C GLN A 167 -13.51 6.43 -4.48
N GLY A 168 -13.77 5.94 -3.26
CA GLY A 168 -14.17 4.55 -3.01
C GLY A 168 -13.03 3.54 -2.92
N VAL A 169 -11.77 4.01 -2.91
CA VAL A 169 -10.57 3.18 -2.79
C VAL A 169 -10.31 2.83 -1.32
N ASP A 170 -9.97 1.58 -1.03
CA ASP A 170 -9.61 1.13 0.32
C ASP A 170 -8.17 1.53 0.66
N VAL A 171 -7.94 2.24 1.75
CA VAL A 171 -6.58 2.72 2.08
C VAL A 171 -6.12 2.29 3.46
N ALA A 172 -4.95 1.66 3.51
CA ALA A 172 -4.25 1.35 4.74
C ALA A 172 -2.98 2.22 4.86
N LEU A 173 -2.96 3.10 5.86
CA LEU A 173 -1.83 4.01 6.14
C LEU A 173 -1.07 3.58 7.39
N PHE A 174 0.24 3.43 7.27
CA PHE A 174 1.19 3.09 8.33
C PHE A 174 2.31 4.12 8.33
N ASP A 175 2.14 5.16 9.13
CA ASP A 175 2.96 6.38 9.02
C ASP A 175 4.16 6.39 9.97
N ASP A 176 4.06 5.76 11.15
CA ASP A 176 5.13 5.76 12.16
C ASP A 176 5.63 4.33 12.44
N TYR A 177 5.92 3.55 11.38
CA TYR A 177 6.37 2.19 11.55
C TYR A 177 7.89 2.11 11.82
N VAL A 178 8.29 1.41 12.88
CA VAL A 178 9.69 1.12 13.21
C VAL A 178 9.90 -0.41 13.19
N PRO A 179 10.61 -0.98 12.20
CA PRO A 179 10.83 -2.44 12.09
C PRO A 179 11.70 -3.08 13.18
N HIS A 180 12.09 -2.35 14.22
CA HIS A 180 12.94 -2.84 15.31
C HIS A 180 12.25 -2.98 16.68
N ARG A 181 10.91 -2.93 16.72
CA ARG A 181 10.21 -3.50 17.88
C ARG A 181 10.28 -5.03 17.79
N PRO A 182 10.74 -5.76 18.82
CA PRO A 182 10.89 -7.22 18.80
C PRO A 182 9.59 -8.02 18.58
N ALA A 183 8.45 -7.36 18.39
CA ALA A 183 7.14 -7.95 18.20
C ALA A 183 6.56 -7.79 16.77
N MET A 184 7.24 -7.09 15.85
CA MET A 184 6.68 -6.84 14.52
C MET A 184 7.76 -6.70 13.45
N ASP A 185 8.02 -7.80 12.74
CA ASP A 185 8.93 -7.85 11.58
C ASP A 185 8.24 -7.36 10.28
N ALA A 186 8.95 -7.41 9.15
CA ALA A 186 8.44 -7.00 7.83
C ALA A 186 7.22 -7.83 7.36
N ASP A 187 7.17 -9.13 7.70
CA ASP A 187 6.01 -9.97 7.40
C ASP A 187 4.83 -9.60 8.27
N ASP A 188 5.04 -9.39 9.56
CA ASP A 188 3.98 -9.01 10.49
C ASP A 188 3.34 -7.68 10.06
N LEU A 189 4.17 -6.73 9.61
CA LEU A 189 3.68 -5.49 9.03
C LEU A 189 2.87 -5.75 7.75
N ALA A 190 3.41 -6.52 6.80
CA ALA A 190 2.72 -6.81 5.55
C ALA A 190 1.37 -7.49 5.81
N LEU A 191 1.32 -8.50 6.68
CA LEU A 191 0.11 -9.18 7.09
C LEU A 191 -0.89 -8.24 7.75
N MET A 192 -0.43 -7.42 8.70
CA MET A 192 -1.29 -6.44 9.38
C MET A 192 -1.87 -5.42 8.39
N ALA A 193 -1.05 -4.94 7.45
CA ALA A 193 -1.46 -3.96 6.44
C ALA A 193 -2.48 -4.54 5.47
N LEU A 194 -2.20 -5.72 4.91
CA LEU A 194 -3.11 -6.43 4.03
C LEU A 194 -4.42 -6.78 4.73
N ALA A 195 -4.35 -7.23 5.98
CA ALA A 195 -5.55 -7.57 6.75
C ALA A 195 -6.39 -6.35 7.14
N ARG A 196 -5.84 -5.13 7.08
CA ARG A 196 -6.57 -3.89 7.39
C ARG A 196 -7.37 -3.38 6.20
N LEU A 197 -6.98 -3.75 4.98
CA LEU A 197 -7.81 -3.58 3.80
C LEU A 197 -9.13 -4.35 4.00
N GLY A 198 -10.25 -3.71 3.70
CA GLY A 198 -11.58 -4.30 3.66
C GLY A 198 -12.37 -4.27 4.95
N ARG A 199 -11.77 -3.88 6.08
CA ARG A 199 -12.47 -3.89 7.39
C ARG A 199 -13.49 -2.77 7.61
N ARG A 200 -13.57 -1.76 6.71
CA ARG A 200 -14.39 -0.55 6.94
C ARG A 200 -15.76 -0.53 6.25
N ARG A 201 -15.98 -1.23 5.13
CA ARG A 201 -17.34 -1.31 4.52
C ARG A 201 -18.37 -1.91 5.48
N HIS A 202 -17.94 -2.81 6.37
CA HIS A 202 -18.79 -3.37 7.42
C HIS A 202 -19.30 -2.34 8.46
N ARG A 203 -18.60 -1.20 8.64
CA ARG A 203 -19.05 -0.13 9.57
C ARG A 203 -20.00 0.87 8.90
N GLN A 204 -19.85 1.10 7.59
CA GLN A 204 -20.76 1.99 6.85
C GLN A 204 -22.12 1.32 6.55
N CYS A 205 -22.15 0.01 6.28
CA CYS A 205 -23.42 -0.74 6.20
C CYS A 205 -24.25 -0.69 7.50
N LEU A 206 -23.62 -0.47 8.66
CA LEU A 206 -24.32 -0.34 9.94
C LEU A 206 -24.88 1.07 10.17
N HIS A 207 -24.52 2.07 9.35
CA HIS A 207 -25.02 3.44 9.47
C HIS A 207 -26.03 3.83 8.39
N GLU A 208 -26.06 3.13 7.25
CA GLU A 208 -27.10 3.32 6.23
C GLU A 208 -28.46 2.70 6.60
N LEU A 209 -28.51 1.86 7.65
CA LEU A 209 -29.76 1.27 8.16
C LEU A 209 -30.42 2.09 9.29
N ASP A 210 -29.88 3.27 9.63
CA ASP A 210 -30.35 4.08 10.76
C ASP A 210 -30.64 5.54 10.36
N GLN A 211 -31.24 5.74 9.18
CA GLN A 211 -31.93 7.00 8.89
C GLN A 211 -33.39 6.89 9.34
N PRO A 212 -33.83 7.65 10.36
CA PRO A 212 -35.26 7.77 10.64
C PRO A 212 -35.91 8.54 9.49
N ASP A 213 -36.86 7.86 8.84
CA ASP A 213 -37.70 8.36 7.76
C ASP A 213 -38.55 9.55 8.24
N CYS A 214 -38.00 10.75 8.18
CA CYS A 214 -38.73 11.99 8.49
C CYS A 214 -39.51 12.48 7.27
N ARG A 215 -40.48 11.69 6.81
CA ARG A 215 -41.55 12.13 5.92
C ARG A 215 -42.86 11.48 6.33
N THR A 216 -43.61 12.13 7.21
CA THR A 216 -45.04 12.46 7.05
C THR A 216 -45.68 12.79 8.40
N VAL A 217 -45.98 14.06 8.66
CA VAL A 217 -47.30 14.45 9.19
C VAL A 217 -47.67 15.81 8.59
N ARG A 218 -48.51 15.77 7.56
CA ARG A 218 -49.36 16.89 7.14
C ARG A 218 -50.73 16.67 7.79
N GLY A 219 -51.15 17.61 8.63
CA GLY A 219 -52.55 18.00 8.89
C GLY A 219 -53.40 17.07 9.76
N VAL A 220 -54.07 17.64 10.77
CA VAL A 220 -55.53 17.90 10.78
C VAL A 220 -55.90 18.56 12.12
N ASN A 221 -56.72 19.62 12.00
CA ASN A 221 -57.43 20.46 12.99
C ASN A 221 -56.62 21.45 13.83
#